data_AF-Q93AX1-F1
#
_entry.id   AF-Q93AX1-F1
#
_cell.length_a   1.000
_cell.length_b   1.000
_cell.length_c   1.000
_cell.angle_alpha   90.00
_cell.angle_beta   90.00
_cell.angle_gamma   90.00
#
_symmetry.space_group_name_H-M   'P 1'
#
loop_
_entity.id
_entity.type
_entity.pdbx_description
1 polymer ?
#
loop_
_entity_poly.entity_id
_entity_poly.type
_entity_poly.pdbx_seq_one_letter_code
_entity_poly.pdbx_strand_id
1 'polypeptide(L)'
;WGLGISLAVYLTAGISGGHLNPAVTIALWLFACFPKQKVLPYIIAQFAGAFGGALLAYVLYSSLFTEFETAHHMVRGSVESLQLASIFSTYPAAALNVWQAALVEVVITSILMGMIMALTDDGNGIPKGPLAPLLIGILVAVIGASTGPLT
;
A
#
# COMPACT_ATOMS: atom_id res chain seq x y z
N TRP A 1 6.15 2.39 -6.31
CA TRP A 1 4.87 1.89 -5.77
C TRP A 1 3.96 1.29 -6.83
N GLY A 2 3.26 2.08 -7.65
CA GLY A 2 2.19 1.60 -8.53
C GLY A 2 2.48 0.34 -9.37
N LEU A 3 3.55 0.35 -10.18
CA LEU A 3 3.92 -0.82 -10.99
C LEU A 3 4.29 -2.06 -10.15
N GLY A 4 4.87 -1.85 -8.97
CA GLY A 4 5.14 -2.95 -8.02
C GLY A 4 3.85 -3.63 -7.57
N ILE A 5 2.79 -2.86 -7.33
CA ILE A 5 1.45 -3.39 -7.04
C ILE A 5 0.91 -4.17 -8.24
N SER A 6 1.02 -3.65 -9.47
CA SER A 6 0.60 -4.40 -10.67
C SER A 6 1.26 -5.76 -10.76
N LEU A 7 2.59 -5.83 -10.59
CA LEU A 7 3.33 -7.09 -10.63
C LEU A 7 2.90 -8.04 -9.51
N ALA A 8 2.69 -7.52 -8.29
CA ALA A 8 2.23 -8.32 -7.17
C ALA A 8 0.82 -8.90 -7.41
N VAL A 9 -0.09 -8.12 -8.01
CA VAL A 9 -1.43 -8.58 -8.39
C VAL A 9 -1.33 -9.63 -9.50
N TYR A 10 -0.55 -9.39 -10.57
CA TYR A 10 -0.33 -10.41 -11.61
C TYR A 10 0.19 -11.73 -11.05
N LEU A 11 1.12 -11.66 -10.08
CA LEU A 11 1.70 -12.84 -9.44
C LEU A 11 0.69 -13.62 -8.60
N THR A 12 -0.23 -12.94 -7.91
CA THR A 12 -1.04 -13.54 -6.83
C THR A 12 -2.53 -13.67 -7.14
N ALA A 13 -3.03 -13.00 -8.19
CA ALA A 13 -4.45 -12.96 -8.55
C ALA A 13 -5.02 -14.35 -8.84
N GLY A 14 -4.30 -15.20 -9.57
CA GLY A 14 -4.76 -16.55 -9.93
C GLY A 14 -4.96 -17.52 -8.75
N ILE A 15 -4.43 -17.18 -7.56
CA ILE A 15 -4.56 -18.02 -6.36
C ILE A 15 -5.42 -17.34 -5.30
N SER A 16 -5.10 -16.09 -4.95
CA SER A 16 -5.66 -15.39 -3.80
C SER A 16 -6.63 -14.27 -4.17
N GLY A 17 -6.77 -13.95 -5.47
CA GLY A 17 -7.51 -12.78 -5.94
C GLY A 17 -6.73 -11.47 -5.85
N GLY A 18 -5.47 -11.48 -5.37
CA GLY A 18 -4.62 -10.30 -5.39
C GLY A 18 -5.04 -9.19 -4.43
N HIS A 19 -5.63 -9.53 -3.28
CA HIS A 19 -6.12 -8.56 -2.30
C HIS A 19 -5.01 -7.62 -1.81
N LEU A 20 -3.89 -8.19 -1.34
CA LEU A 20 -2.65 -7.52 -0.92
C LEU A 20 -2.81 -6.32 0.04
N ASN A 21 -3.98 -6.18 0.67
CA ASN A 21 -4.35 -5.04 1.50
C ASN A 21 -5.49 -5.45 2.47
N PRO A 22 -5.34 -5.22 3.78
CA PRO A 22 -6.39 -5.50 4.76
C PRO A 22 -7.71 -4.76 4.50
N ALA A 23 -7.67 -3.48 4.12
CA ALA A 23 -8.86 -2.68 3.82
C ALA A 23 -9.62 -3.25 2.61
N VAL A 24 -8.90 -3.65 1.56
CA VAL A 24 -9.50 -4.32 0.39
C VAL A 24 -10.12 -5.66 0.80
N THR A 25 -9.43 -6.43 1.65
CA THR A 25 -9.95 -7.73 2.13
C THR A 25 -11.25 -7.57 2.92
N ILE A 26 -11.32 -6.56 3.79
CA ILE A 26 -12.52 -6.25 4.58
C ILE A 26 -13.63 -5.74 3.66
N ALA A 27 -13.33 -4.84 2.72
CA ALA A 27 -14.31 -4.33 1.78
C ALA A 27 -14.92 -5.44 0.91
N LEU A 28 -14.10 -6.34 0.38
CA LEU A 28 -14.58 -7.48 -0.41
C LEU A 28 -15.40 -8.47 0.43
N TRP A 29 -15.09 -8.61 1.73
CA TRP A 29 -15.92 -9.40 2.65
C TRP A 29 -17.31 -8.79 2.83
N LEU A 30 -17.38 -7.48 3.01
CA LEU A 30 -18.64 -6.77 3.25
C LEU A 30 -19.49 -6.62 1.97
N PHE A 31 -18.86 -6.40 0.82
CA PHE A 31 -19.55 -5.93 -0.39
C PHE A 31 -19.39 -6.84 -1.62
N ALA A 32 -18.52 -7.85 -1.57
CA ALA A 32 -18.24 -8.74 -2.71
C ALA A 32 -18.25 -10.22 -2.32
N CYS A 33 -19.01 -10.58 -1.29
CA CYS A 33 -19.23 -11.97 -0.85
C CYS A 33 -17.94 -12.75 -0.52
N PHE A 34 -16.84 -12.08 -0.17
CA PHE A 34 -15.60 -12.78 0.18
C PHE A 34 -15.78 -13.54 1.51
N PRO A 35 -15.35 -14.81 1.62
CA PRO A 35 -15.62 -15.62 2.79
C PRO A 35 -15.00 -15.06 4.08
N LYS A 36 -15.84 -14.78 5.09
CA LYS A 36 -15.42 -14.21 6.38
C LYS A 36 -14.29 -14.99 7.06
N GLN A 37 -14.26 -16.31 6.91
CA GLN A 37 -13.26 -17.19 7.51
C GLN A 37 -11.85 -16.97 6.93
N LYS A 38 -11.75 -16.40 5.73
CA LYS A 38 -10.48 -16.10 5.06
C LYS A 38 -9.94 -14.70 5.40
N VAL A 39 -10.75 -13.82 5.98
CA VAL A 39 -10.37 -12.43 6.26
C VAL A 39 -9.13 -12.35 7.16
N LEU A 40 -9.19 -12.97 8.35
CA LEU A 40 -8.07 -12.92 9.29
C LEU A 40 -6.80 -13.61 8.74
N PRO A 41 -6.86 -14.82 8.14
CA PRO A 41 -5.70 -15.42 7.48
C PRO A 41 -5.06 -14.53 6.39
N TYR A 42 -5.87 -13.84 5.58
CA TYR A 42 -5.38 -12.91 4.57
C TYR A 42 -4.64 -11.74 5.21
N ILE A 43 -5.22 -11.13 6.24
CA ILE A 43 -4.61 -9.99 6.94
C ILE A 43 -3.28 -10.39 7.58
N ILE A 44 -3.21 -11.55 8.23
CA ILE A 44 -1.96 -12.07 8.82
C ILE A 44 -0.89 -12.28 7.74
N ALA A 45 -1.25 -12.90 6.61
CA ALA A 45 -0.31 -13.12 5.51
C ALA A 45 0.17 -11.79 4.89
N GLN A 46 -0.71 -10.80 4.75
CA GLN A 46 -0.39 -9.47 4.25
C GLN A 46 0.60 -8.75 5.18
N PHE A 47 0.35 -8.74 6.49
CA PHE A 47 1.28 -8.15 7.46
C PHE A 47 2.62 -8.88 7.51
N ALA A 48 2.62 -10.22 7.50
CA ALA A 48 3.85 -11.01 7.49
C ALA A 48 4.68 -10.74 6.22
N GLY A 49 4.02 -10.64 5.06
CA GLY A 49 4.67 -10.29 3.79
C GLY A 49 5.25 -8.88 3.80
N ALA A 50 4.50 -7.89 4.30
CA ALA A 50 4.98 -6.51 4.43
C ALA A 50 6.18 -6.41 5.36
N PHE A 51 6.13 -7.05 6.53
CA PHE A 51 7.24 -7.11 7.48
C PHE A 51 8.48 -7.78 6.87
N GLY A 52 8.30 -8.94 6.22
CA GLY A 52 9.39 -9.65 5.55
C GLY A 52 10.03 -8.83 4.42
N GLY A 53 9.22 -8.13 3.63
CA GLY A 53 9.69 -7.22 2.58
C GLY A 53 10.48 -6.03 3.14
N ALA A 54 9.99 -5.40 4.22
CA ALA A 54 10.69 -4.31 4.89
C ALA A 54 12.03 -4.77 5.50
N LEU A 55 12.05 -5.93 6.15
CA LEU A 55 13.28 -6.52 6.69
C LEU A 55 14.29 -6.81 5.57
N LEU A 56 13.86 -7.41 4.47
CA LEU A 56 14.73 -7.70 3.33
C LEU A 56 15.31 -6.40 2.75
N ALA A 57 14.49 -5.38 2.54
CA ALA A 57 14.95 -4.08 2.06
C ALA A 57 15.98 -3.45 3.03
N TYR A 58 15.71 -3.47 4.33
CA TYR A 58 16.68 -2.98 5.32
C TYR A 58 18.00 -3.75 5.25
N VAL A 59 17.97 -5.09 5.19
CA VAL A 59 19.19 -5.91 5.11
C VAL A 59 20.01 -5.55 3.88
N LEU A 60 19.38 -5.45 2.71
CA LEU A 60 20.03 -5.12 1.44
C LEU A 60 20.67 -3.72 1.44
N TYR A 61 20.09 -2.76 2.18
CA TYR A 61 20.54 -1.37 2.23
C TYR A 61 21.22 -1.00 3.57
N SER A 62 21.48 -1.97 4.44
CA SER A 62 21.86 -1.73 5.85
C SER A 62 23.12 -0.89 6.03
N SER A 63 24.13 -1.08 5.18
CA SER A 63 25.34 -0.26 5.16
C SER A 63 25.05 1.19 4.79
N LEU A 64 24.18 1.43 3.80
CA LEU A 64 23.80 2.78 3.36
C LEU A 64 23.05 3.55 4.44
N PHE A 65 22.20 2.88 5.23
CA PHE A 65 21.56 3.50 6.40
C PHE A 65 22.60 3.99 7.41
N THR A 66 23.57 3.13 7.74
CA THR A 66 24.61 3.46 8.73
C THR A 66 25.52 4.60 8.25
N GLU A 67 25.89 4.58 6.97
CA GLU A 67 26.69 5.64 6.35
C GLU A 67 25.94 6.98 6.36
N PHE A 68 24.66 6.98 5.96
CA PHE A 68 23.84 8.19 5.97
C PHE A 68 23.65 8.75 7.38
N GLU A 69 23.35 7.89 8.36
CA GLU A 69 23.22 8.31 9.77
C GLU A 69 24.51 8.97 10.28
N THR A 70 25.66 8.40 9.94
CA THR A 70 26.97 8.93 10.33
C THR A 70 27.26 10.28 9.65
N ALA A 71 27.04 10.37 8.34
CA ALA A 71 27.30 11.57 7.55
C ALA A 71 26.42 12.76 7.94
N HIS A 72 25.19 12.49 8.40
CA HIS A 72 24.22 13.51 8.81
C HIS A 72 24.14 13.70 10.33
N HIS A 73 25.02 13.06 11.11
CA HIS A 73 25.00 13.09 12.58
C HIS A 73 23.62 12.74 13.17
N MET A 74 22.93 11.79 12.54
CA MET A 74 21.58 11.39 12.90
C MET A 74 21.62 10.23 13.90
N VAL A 75 20.87 10.36 15.00
CA VAL A 75 20.74 9.30 16.00
C VAL A 75 19.47 8.51 15.73
N ARG A 76 19.60 7.22 15.40
CA ARG A 76 18.42 6.35 15.18
C ARG A 76 17.52 6.33 16.41
N GLY A 77 16.24 6.62 16.20
CA GLY A 77 15.24 6.74 17.27
C GLY A 77 14.98 8.18 17.74
N SER A 78 15.76 9.16 17.25
CA SER A 78 15.46 10.59 17.46
C SER A 78 14.35 11.07 16.53
N VAL A 79 13.85 12.28 16.76
CA VAL A 79 12.80 12.90 15.92
C VAL A 79 13.31 13.11 14.48
N GLU A 80 14.57 13.47 14.31
CA GLU A 80 15.21 13.67 13.01
C GLU A 80 15.28 12.35 12.22
N SER A 81 15.40 11.21 12.91
CA SER A 81 15.45 9.90 12.27
C SER A 81 14.13 9.43 11.66
N LEU A 82 13.02 10.17 11.88
CA LEU A 82 11.75 9.93 11.18
C LEU A 82 11.90 9.99 9.65
N GLN A 83 12.85 10.78 9.14
CA GLN A 83 13.16 10.83 7.71
C GLN A 83 13.63 9.47 7.15
N LEU A 84 14.39 8.69 7.92
CA LEU A 84 14.80 7.35 7.51
C LEU A 84 13.72 6.32 7.79
N ALA A 85 12.98 6.49 8.89
CA ALA A 85 11.84 5.63 9.21
C ALA A 85 10.74 5.70 8.13
N SER A 86 10.57 6.86 7.47
CA SER A 86 9.57 7.05 6.42
C SER A 86 9.83 6.27 5.13
N ILE A 87 10.97 5.58 5.02
CA ILE A 87 11.23 4.63 3.93
C ILE A 87 10.34 3.38 4.09
N PHE A 88 10.00 3.01 5.33
CA PHE A 88 9.29 1.77 5.65
C PHE A 88 7.78 1.96 5.87
N SER A 89 7.36 3.16 6.30
CA SER A 89 5.96 3.49 6.58
C SER A 89 5.67 4.97 6.33
N THR A 90 4.41 5.34 6.36
CA THR A 90 3.95 6.71 6.16
C THR A 90 3.99 7.53 7.45
N TYR A 91 4.21 8.84 7.31
CA TYR A 91 4.15 9.83 8.38
C TYR A 91 3.45 11.08 7.84
N PRO A 92 2.57 11.72 8.63
CA PRO A 92 1.82 12.87 8.15
C PRO A 92 2.74 14.06 7.88
N ALA A 93 2.37 14.88 6.90
CA ALA A 93 3.00 16.16 6.67
C ALA A 93 2.94 17.03 7.94
N ALA A 94 4.03 17.75 8.23
CA ALA A 94 4.19 18.49 9.50
C ALA A 94 3.07 19.52 9.78
N ALA A 95 2.40 20.01 8.74
CA ALA A 95 1.29 20.96 8.86
C ALA A 95 -0.07 20.31 9.18
N LEU A 96 -0.18 18.98 9.07
CA LEU A 96 -1.43 18.26 9.30
C LEU A 96 -1.53 17.75 10.72
N ASN A 97 -2.72 17.91 11.31
CA ASN A 97 -3.07 17.17 12.52
C ASN A 97 -3.57 15.76 12.18
N VAL A 98 -3.71 14.92 13.20
CA VAL A 98 -4.12 13.52 13.06
C VAL A 98 -5.47 13.35 12.35
N TRP A 99 -6.43 14.27 12.55
CA TRP A 99 -7.76 14.16 11.95
C TRP A 99 -7.74 14.53 10.47
N GLN A 100 -6.90 15.49 10.08
CA GLN A 100 -6.70 15.82 8.67
C GLN A 100 -5.99 14.67 7.95
N ALA A 101 -4.95 14.08 8.55
CA ALA A 101 -4.27 12.91 8.00
C ALA A 101 -5.23 11.71 7.86
N ALA A 102 -6.05 11.44 8.89
CA ALA A 102 -7.05 10.39 8.84
C ALA A 102 -8.09 10.62 7.72
N LEU A 103 -8.52 11.87 7.51
CA LEU A 103 -9.45 12.20 6.44
C LEU A 103 -8.82 11.95 5.05
N VAL A 104 -7.55 12.32 4.85
CA VAL A 104 -6.82 12.05 3.61
C VAL A 104 -6.84 10.54 3.33
N GLU A 105 -6.41 9.73 4.30
CA GLU A 105 -6.33 8.27 4.16
C GLU A 105 -7.70 7.62 3.88
N VAL A 106 -8.77 8.09 4.54
CA VAL A 106 -10.14 7.62 4.28
C VAL A 106 -10.57 7.94 2.86
N VAL A 107 -10.33 9.17 2.39
CA VAL A 107 -10.73 9.61 1.04
C VAL A 107 -9.98 8.83 -0.03
N ILE A 108 -8.65 8.74 0.07
CA ILE A 108 -7.84 8.07 -0.97
C ILE A 108 -8.06 6.56 -0.99
N THR A 109 -8.28 5.93 0.17
CA THR A 109 -8.59 4.50 0.25
C THR A 109 -9.99 4.20 -0.31
N SER A 110 -10.95 5.10 -0.12
CA SER A 110 -12.29 4.98 -0.71
C SER A 110 -12.24 5.07 -2.24
N ILE A 111 -11.45 6.01 -2.78
CA ILE A 111 -11.21 6.12 -4.23
C ILE A 111 -10.52 4.86 -4.75
N LEU A 112 -9.47 4.38 -4.06
CA LEU A 112 -8.76 3.15 -4.41
C LEU A 112 -9.72 1.97 -4.52
N MET A 113 -10.52 1.72 -3.47
CA MET A 113 -11.44 0.58 -3.45
C MET A 113 -12.53 0.71 -4.51
N GLY A 114 -13.15 1.89 -4.64
CA GLY A 114 -14.19 2.13 -5.65
C GLY A 114 -13.68 1.92 -7.08
N MET A 115 -12.47 2.40 -7.37
CA MET A 115 -11.83 2.21 -8.67
C MET A 115 -11.39 0.77 -8.90
N ILE A 116 -10.92 0.04 -7.88
CA ILE A 116 -10.65 -1.40 -8.00
C ILE A 116 -11.93 -2.12 -8.44
N MET A 117 -13.05 -1.88 -7.75
CA MET A 117 -14.33 -2.52 -8.11
C MET A 117 -14.75 -2.17 -9.55
N ALA A 118 -14.64 -0.91 -9.96
CA ALA A 118 -15.01 -0.49 -11.32
C ALA A 118 -14.07 -1.07 -12.42
N LEU A 119 -12.78 -1.20 -12.12
CA LEU A 119 -11.79 -1.76 -13.05
C LEU A 119 -11.88 -3.28 -13.18
N THR A 120 -12.42 -3.97 -12.16
CA THR A 120 -12.63 -5.42 -12.17
C THR A 120 -14.08 -5.83 -12.48
N ASP A 121 -14.98 -4.87 -12.68
CA ASP A 121 -16.36 -5.11 -13.09
C ASP A 121 -16.45 -5.21 -14.62
N ASP A 122 -16.73 -6.42 -15.11
CA ASP A 122 -16.94 -6.71 -16.54
C ASP A 122 -18.29 -6.19 -17.07
N GLY A 123 -19.23 -5.81 -16.19
CA GLY A 123 -20.48 -5.13 -16.55
C GLY A 123 -20.33 -3.62 -16.74
N ASN A 124 -19.19 -3.03 -16.35
CA ASN A 124 -18.92 -1.61 -16.48
C ASN A 124 -18.07 -1.29 -17.72
N GLY A 125 -18.72 -1.19 -18.88
CA GLY A 125 -18.06 -0.91 -20.16
C GLY A 125 -17.37 -2.14 -20.75
N ILE A 126 -16.26 -1.95 -21.47
CA ILE A 126 -15.50 -3.06 -22.07
C ILE A 126 -14.69 -3.78 -20.97
N PRO A 127 -14.77 -5.12 -20.87
CA PRO A 127 -13.93 -5.92 -19.97
C PRO A 127 -12.44 -5.63 -20.14
N LYS A 128 -11.75 -5.37 -19.03
CA LYS A 128 -10.34 -4.96 -19.05
C LYS A 128 -9.41 -6.17 -19.10
N GLY A 129 -9.90 -7.33 -18.65
CA GLY A 129 -9.20 -8.61 -18.70
C GLY A 129 -7.77 -8.51 -18.14
N PRO A 130 -6.73 -8.88 -18.91
CA PRO A 130 -5.34 -8.86 -18.44
C PRO A 130 -4.81 -7.46 -18.15
N LEU A 131 -5.48 -6.39 -18.57
CA LEU A 131 -5.04 -5.02 -18.28
C LEU A 131 -5.45 -4.55 -16.87
N ALA A 132 -6.41 -5.21 -16.20
CA ALA A 132 -6.92 -4.75 -14.91
C ALA A 132 -5.81 -4.55 -13.85
N PRO A 133 -4.85 -5.49 -13.65
CA PRO A 133 -3.76 -5.29 -12.68
C PRO A 133 -2.83 -4.11 -13.02
N LEU A 134 -2.56 -3.87 -14.31
CA LEU A 134 -1.77 -2.72 -14.76
C LEU A 134 -2.49 -1.40 -14.42
N LEU A 135 -3.78 -1.32 -14.74
CA LEU A 135 -4.59 -0.14 -14.47
C LEU A 135 -4.72 0.15 -12.96
N ILE A 136 -4.82 -0.88 -12.13
CA ILE A 136 -4.80 -0.73 -10.66
C ILE A 136 -3.46 -0.15 -10.19
N GLY A 137 -2.33 -0.57 -10.76
CA GLY A 137 -1.04 0.03 -10.40
C GLY A 137 -0.90 1.48 -10.86
N ILE A 138 -1.44 1.83 -12.04
CA ILE A 138 -1.50 3.23 -12.51
C ILE A 138 -2.36 4.07 -11.56
N LEU A 139 -3.51 3.56 -11.13
CA LEU A 139 -4.36 4.19 -10.12
C LEU A 139 -3.57 4.48 -8.83
N VAL A 140 -2.86 3.49 -8.28
CA VAL A 140 -2.00 3.69 -7.09
C VAL A 140 -0.92 4.74 -7.33
N ALA A 141 -0.31 4.76 -8.52
CA ALA A 141 0.69 5.76 -8.87
C ALA A 141 0.10 7.19 -8.90
N VAL A 142 -1.08 7.37 -9.48
CA VAL A 142 -1.75 8.68 -9.57
C VAL A 142 -2.19 9.16 -8.18
N ILE A 143 -2.77 8.27 -7.35
CA ILE A 143 -3.12 8.59 -5.95
C ILE A 143 -1.86 9.04 -5.20
N GLY A 144 -0.78 8.25 -5.25
CA GLY A 144 0.47 8.60 -4.58
C GLY A 144 1.10 9.90 -5.09
N ALA A 145 1.06 10.18 -6.39
CA ALA A 145 1.62 11.41 -6.95
C ALA A 145 0.84 12.67 -6.55
N SER A 146 -0.48 12.55 -6.41
CA SER A 146 -1.37 13.69 -6.09
C SER A 146 -1.54 13.94 -4.59
N THR A 147 -1.42 12.90 -3.77
CA THR A 147 -1.73 12.97 -2.32
C THR A 147 -0.59 12.54 -1.41
N GLY A 148 0.46 11.89 -1.94
CA GLY A 148 1.60 11.42 -1.15
C GLY A 148 2.35 12.50 -0.34
N PRO A 149 2.39 13.79 -0.75
CA PRO A 149 2.94 14.83 0.12
C PRO A 149 2.14 15.11 1.41
N LEU A 150 0.94 14.54 1.58
CA LEU A 150 0.07 14.76 2.74
C LEU A 150 0.24 13.67 3.81
N THR A 151 0.22 12.40 3.40
CA THR A 151 0.27 11.21 4.27
C THR A 151 1.03 10.09 3.58
#